data_AF-A0AAW2MIX9-F1
#
_entry.id   AF-A0AAW2MIX9-F1
#
_cell.length_a   1.000
_cell.length_b   1.000
_cell.length_c   1.000
_cell.angle_alpha   90.00
_cell.angle_beta   90.00
_cell.angle_gamma   90.00
#
_symmetry.space_group_name_H-M   'P 1'
#
loop_
_entity.id
_entity.type
_entity.pdbx_description
1 polymer ?
#
loop_
_entity_poly.entity_id
_entity_poly.type
_entity_poly.pdbx_seq_one_letter_code
_entity_poly.pdbx_strand_id
1 'polypeptide(L)'
;MQVVVELPHLLVQTLVYSVIVYAMIGFHWAPAKFFWYIFFMYFTLLYFTLYGMMTVAVTPNHNIAAINLICILRNMEPFLRIHHSKDSWTLYGLVASQFGDIQDKLDTGETVEQFIRSYLGFKHDFVGYVAVIIAGIAVIFGFIFAFSIKDLKVVSALLYLEFTSF
;
A
#
# COMPACT_ATOMS: atom_id res chain seq x y z
N MET A 1 16.98 7.89 10.52
CA MET A 1 17.83 6.70 10.56
C MET A 1 17.01 5.44 10.89
N GLN A 2 15.89 5.58 11.62
CA GLN A 2 14.93 4.50 11.84
C GLN A 2 14.28 3.96 10.54
N VAL A 3 13.74 4.79 9.66
CA VAL A 3 13.03 4.30 8.45
C VAL A 3 13.90 3.48 7.48
N VAL A 4 15.21 3.75 7.43
CA VAL A 4 16.13 2.96 6.59
C VAL A 4 16.30 1.55 7.13
N VAL A 5 16.23 1.36 8.46
CA VAL A 5 16.27 0.02 9.06
C VAL A 5 14.93 -0.69 8.97
N GLU A 6 13.81 0.04 8.89
CA GLU A 6 12.46 -0.57 8.74
C GLU A 6 12.25 -1.18 7.33
N LEU A 7 12.84 -0.64 6.28
CA LEU A 7 12.68 -1.14 4.90
C LEU A 7 12.97 -2.64 4.72
N PRO A 8 14.13 -3.18 5.14
CA PRO A 8 14.40 -4.61 5.01
C PRO A 8 13.49 -5.47 5.90
N HIS A 9 13.10 -4.99 7.08
CA HIS A 9 12.18 -5.71 7.98
C HIS A 9 10.78 -5.80 7.35
N LEU A 10 10.28 -4.71 6.77
CA LEU A 10 9.02 -4.68 6.03
C LEU A 10 9.05 -5.60 4.80
N LEU A 11 10.18 -5.68 4.10
CA LEU A 11 10.34 -6.59 2.96
C LEU A 11 10.27 -8.06 3.41
N VAL A 12 10.96 -8.44 4.49
CA VAL A 12 10.87 -9.80 5.03
C VAL A 12 9.47 -10.10 5.55
N GLN A 13 8.85 -9.16 6.26
CA GLN A 13 7.50 -9.32 6.80
C GLN A 13 6.46 -9.50 5.68
N THR A 14 6.51 -8.67 4.64
CA THR A 14 5.62 -8.78 3.49
C THR A 14 5.82 -10.10 2.76
N LEU A 15 7.06 -10.57 2.57
CA LEU A 15 7.30 -11.87 1.97
C LEU A 15 6.66 -13.01 2.77
N VAL A 16 6.92 -13.08 4.08
CA VAL A 16 6.36 -14.13 4.94
C VAL A 16 4.84 -14.06 4.99
N TYR A 17 4.28 -12.86 5.18
CA TYR A 17 2.84 -12.63 5.23
C TYR A 17 2.16 -12.99 3.91
N SER A 18 2.71 -12.54 2.79
CA SER A 18 2.17 -12.81 1.47
C SER A 18 2.19 -14.30 1.14
N VAL A 19 3.24 -15.04 1.48
CA VAL A 19 3.29 -16.50 1.27
C VAL A 19 2.15 -17.20 2.01
N ILE A 20 1.95 -16.87 3.28
CA ILE A 20 0.92 -17.51 4.12
C ILE A 20 -0.48 -17.17 3.60
N VAL A 21 -0.77 -15.89 3.37
CA VAL A 21 -2.10 -15.46 2.93
C VAL A 21 -2.43 -15.95 1.52
N TYR A 22 -1.46 -15.96 0.61
CA TYR A 22 -1.64 -16.48 -0.74
C TYR A 22 -2.03 -17.97 -0.71
N ALA A 23 -1.40 -18.75 0.17
CA ALA A 23 -1.74 -20.15 0.38
C ALA A 23 -3.13 -20.32 1.03
N MET A 24 -3.49 -19.49 2.01
CA MET A 24 -4.78 -19.56 2.71
C MET A 24 -5.98 -19.23 1.82
N ILE A 25 -5.84 -18.26 0.91
CA ILE A 25 -6.90 -17.89 -0.04
C ILE A 25 -7.09 -18.97 -1.11
N GLY A 26 -6.06 -19.80 -1.35
CA GLY A 26 -6.11 -20.85 -2.37
C GLY A 26 -5.94 -20.31 -3.79
N PHE A 27 -5.16 -19.23 -3.95
CA PHE A 27 -4.86 -18.70 -5.28
C PHE A 27 -4.08 -19.68 -6.14
N HIS A 28 -4.26 -19.57 -7.46
CA HIS A 28 -3.54 -20.40 -8.41
C HIS A 28 -2.03 -20.16 -8.32
N TRP A 29 -1.27 -21.20 -8.00
CA TRP A 29 0.18 -21.17 -7.84
C TRP A 29 0.92 -20.98 -9.18
N ALA A 30 0.89 -19.76 -9.71
CA ALA A 30 1.71 -19.34 -10.84
C ALA A 30 2.79 -18.34 -10.36
N PRO A 31 4.07 -18.53 -10.71
CA PRO A 31 5.15 -17.63 -10.28
C PRO A 31 4.87 -16.16 -10.63
N ALA A 32 4.37 -15.88 -11.85
CA ALA A 32 4.07 -14.52 -12.28
C ALA A 32 2.98 -13.86 -11.40
N LYS A 33 1.88 -14.56 -11.12
CA LYS A 33 0.80 -14.06 -10.25
C LYS A 33 1.28 -13.85 -8.82
N PHE A 34 2.10 -14.78 -8.32
CA PHE A 34 2.71 -14.65 -7.00
C PHE A 34 3.64 -13.44 -6.88
N PHE A 35 4.46 -13.16 -7.91
CA PHE A 35 5.28 -11.95 -7.95
C PHE A 35 4.45 -10.67 -7.98
N TRP A 36 3.39 -10.62 -8.79
CA TRP A 36 2.48 -9.47 -8.79
C TRP A 36 1.83 -9.26 -7.42
N TYR A 37 1.41 -10.34 -6.77
CA TYR A 37 0.83 -10.28 -5.44
C TYR A 37 1.82 -9.72 -4.40
N ILE A 38 3.06 -10.22 -4.35
CA ILE A 38 4.10 -9.67 -3.46
C ILE A 38 4.36 -8.20 -3.77
N PHE A 39 4.46 -7.83 -5.05
CA PHE A 39 4.72 -6.47 -5.48
C PHE A 39 3.64 -5.51 -4.94
N PHE A 40 2.37 -5.78 -5.25
CA PHE A 40 1.28 -4.91 -4.81
C PHE A 40 1.18 -4.89 -3.28
N MET A 41 1.32 -6.02 -2.61
CA MET A 41 1.27 -6.08 -1.14
C MET A 41 2.42 -5.32 -0.48
N TYR A 42 3.66 -5.45 -0.99
CA TYR A 42 4.82 -4.75 -0.46
C TYR A 42 4.67 -3.24 -0.58
N PHE A 43 4.36 -2.72 -1.77
CA PHE A 43 4.27 -1.28 -1.98
C PHE A 43 3.08 -0.65 -1.24
N THR A 44 1.96 -1.36 -1.12
CA THR A 44 0.82 -0.90 -0.32
C THR A 44 1.19 -0.81 1.15
N LEU A 45 1.80 -1.86 1.74
CA LEU A 45 2.23 -1.84 3.14
C LEU A 45 3.33 -0.79 3.40
N LEU A 46 4.24 -0.59 2.44
CA LEU A 46 5.26 0.44 2.51
C LEU A 46 4.63 1.85 2.60
N TYR A 47 3.69 2.18 1.70
CA TYR A 47 2.97 3.44 1.71
C TYR A 47 2.21 3.66 3.03
N PHE A 48 1.47 2.64 3.51
CA PHE A 48 0.73 2.74 4.78
C PHE A 48 1.67 2.94 5.98
N THR A 49 2.84 2.30 5.98
CA THR A 49 3.79 2.40 7.09
C THR A 49 4.45 3.78 7.12
N LEU A 50 4.88 4.31 5.97
CA LEU A 50 5.40 5.68 5.86
C LEU A 50 4.35 6.71 6.32
N TYR A 51 3.09 6.54 5.90
CA TYR A 51 1.99 7.38 6.32
C TYR A 51 1.71 7.29 7.84
N GLY A 52 1.75 6.09 8.42
CA GLY A 52 1.60 5.88 9.85
C GLY A 52 2.69 6.59 10.66
N MET A 53 3.95 6.48 10.22
CA MET A 53 5.07 7.17 10.87
C MET A 53 4.96 8.71 10.78
N MET A 54 4.49 9.24 9.64
CA MET A 54 4.21 10.68 9.51
C MET A 54 3.09 11.12 10.45
N THR A 55 2.02 10.32 10.58
CA THR A 55 0.91 10.63 11.48
C THR A 55 1.38 10.70 12.94
N VAL A 56 2.19 9.73 13.38
CA VAL A 56 2.78 9.73 14.73
C VAL A 56 3.68 10.95 14.96
N ALA A 57 4.44 11.37 13.95
CA ALA A 57 5.33 12.53 14.04
C ALA A 57 4.57 13.87 14.16
N VAL A 58 3.37 13.99 13.58
CA VAL A 58 2.57 15.22 13.59
C VAL A 58 1.70 15.34 14.85
N THR A 59 1.31 14.21 15.46
CA THR A 59 0.46 14.23 16.66
C THR A 59 1.24 14.36 17.96
N PRO A 60 0.75 15.14 18.94
CA PRO A 60 1.43 15.34 20.23
C PRO A 60 1.39 14.12 21.16
N ASN A 61 0.55 13.12 20.89
CA ASN A 61 0.39 11.93 21.76
C ASN A 61 0.13 10.67 20.92
N HIS A 62 0.78 9.56 21.27
CA HIS A 62 0.65 8.27 20.57
C HIS A 62 -0.78 7.72 20.57
N ASN A 63 -1.57 7.95 21.63
CA ASN A 63 -2.97 7.51 21.68
C ASN A 63 -3.84 8.26 20.66
N ILE A 64 -3.57 9.55 20.45
CA ILE A 64 -4.28 10.37 19.46
C ILE A 64 -3.85 9.99 18.04
N ALA A 65 -2.57 9.63 17.84
CA ALA A 65 -2.06 9.10 16.58
C ALA A 65 -2.81 7.83 16.15
N ALA A 66 -2.96 6.88 17.08
CA ALA A 66 -3.66 5.63 16.84
C ALA A 66 -5.14 5.87 16.51
N ILE A 67 -5.81 6.76 17.24
CA ILE A 67 -7.21 7.13 16.97
C ILE A 67 -7.35 7.78 15.59
N ASN A 68 -6.47 8.71 15.22
CA ASN A 68 -6.48 9.33 13.90
C ASN A 68 -6.24 8.31 12.77
N LEU A 69 -5.29 7.39 12.94
CA LEU A 69 -5.03 6.33 11.97
C LEU A 69 -6.27 5.42 11.81
N ILE A 70 -6.90 5.01 12.91
CA ILE A 70 -8.11 4.18 12.89
C ILE A 70 -9.28 4.92 12.24
N CYS A 71 -9.46 6.21 12.52
CA CYS A 71 -10.51 7.02 11.91
C CYS A 71 -10.28 7.21 10.41
N ILE A 72 -9.04 7.38 9.96
CA ILE A 72 -8.71 7.53 8.54
C ILE A 72 -8.87 6.21 7.78
N LEU A 73 -8.41 5.09 8.35
CA LEU A 73 -8.63 3.76 7.79
C LEU A 73 -10.13 3.42 7.72
N ARG A 74 -10.90 3.78 8.76
CA ARG A 74 -12.35 3.58 8.81
C ARG A 74 -13.11 4.54 7.90
N ASN A 75 -12.61 5.75 7.63
CA ASN A 75 -13.20 6.69 6.67
C ASN A 75 -12.82 6.37 5.20
N MET A 76 -11.86 5.47 4.98
CA MET A 76 -11.61 4.88 3.65
C MET A 76 -12.73 3.90 3.22
N GLU A 77 -13.44 3.29 4.17
CA GLU A 77 -14.55 2.36 3.89
C GLU A 77 -15.81 3.04 3.27
N PRO A 78 -16.29 4.22 3.73
CA PRO A 78 -17.41 4.91 3.09
C PRO A 78 -17.12 5.38 1.66
N PHE A 79 -15.87 5.75 1.33
CA PHE A 79 -15.50 6.15 -0.04
C PHE A 79 -15.58 4.96 -1.01
N LEU A 80 -15.28 3.75 -0.54
CA LEU A 80 -15.47 2.50 -1.30
C LEU A 80 -16.94 2.16 -1.59
N ARG A 81 -17.90 2.76 -0.87
CA ARG A 81 -19.33 2.41 -0.95
C ARG A 81 -20.15 3.27 -1.90
N ILE A 82 -19.66 4.44 -2.34
CA ILE A 82 -20.45 5.41 -3.11
C ILE A 82 -19.98 5.56 -4.57
N HIS A 83 -18.77 5.10 -4.92
CA HIS A 83 -18.30 5.05 -6.31
C HIS A 83 -17.67 3.69 -6.58
N HIS A 84 -18.38 2.84 -7.33
CA HIS A 84 -17.90 1.61 -7.98
C HIS A 84 -16.36 1.46 -8.05
N SER A 85 -15.69 1.00 -7.00
CA SER A 85 -14.35 0.35 -6.99
C SER A 85 -13.21 0.88 -7.90
N LYS A 86 -13.26 2.12 -8.44
CA LYS A 86 -12.36 2.56 -9.52
C LYS A 86 -11.05 3.20 -9.06
N ASP A 87 -10.92 3.60 -7.79
CA ASP A 87 -9.79 4.45 -7.35
C ASP A 87 -8.90 3.86 -6.24
N SER A 88 -8.98 2.55 -5.97
CA SER A 88 -7.89 1.90 -5.23
C SER A 88 -7.00 1.17 -6.23
N TRP A 89 -5.95 1.86 -6.68
CA TRP A 89 -4.90 1.29 -7.54
C TRP A 89 -4.41 -0.07 -7.00
N THR A 90 -4.33 -0.22 -5.68
CA THR A 90 -3.98 -1.50 -5.04
C THR A 90 -4.99 -2.61 -5.35
N LEU A 91 -6.29 -2.32 -5.16
CA LEU A 91 -7.35 -3.31 -5.40
C LEU A 91 -7.42 -3.69 -6.88
N TYR A 92 -7.26 -2.71 -7.77
CA TYR A 92 -7.15 -2.94 -9.20
C TYR A 92 -5.99 -3.90 -9.50
N GLY A 93 -4.78 -3.59 -9.01
CA GLY A 93 -3.59 -4.38 -9.22
C GLY A 93 -3.73 -5.82 -8.72
N LEU A 94 -4.28 -6.01 -7.52
CA LEU A 94 -4.50 -7.33 -6.93
C LEU A 94 -5.56 -8.14 -7.70
N VAL A 95 -6.74 -7.56 -7.95
CA VAL A 95 -7.83 -8.30 -8.59
C VAL A 95 -7.52 -8.60 -10.05
N ALA A 96 -6.98 -7.62 -10.80
CA ALA A 96 -6.64 -7.80 -12.21
C ALA A 96 -5.46 -8.76 -12.42
N SER A 97 -4.46 -8.78 -11.53
CA SER A 97 -3.34 -9.73 -11.63
C SER A 97 -3.73 -11.16 -11.27
N GLN A 98 -4.65 -11.34 -10.31
CA GLN A 98 -5.04 -12.67 -9.84
C GLN A 98 -6.11 -13.33 -10.71
N PHE A 99 -7.10 -12.55 -11.14
CA PHE A 99 -8.31 -13.07 -11.78
C PHE A 99 -8.55 -12.52 -13.20
N GLY A 100 -7.82 -11.48 -13.62
CA GLY A 100 -8.06 -10.80 -14.90
C GLY A 100 -7.70 -11.60 -16.16
N ASP A 101 -7.10 -12.78 -16.02
CA ASP A 101 -6.69 -13.70 -17.10
C ASP A 101 -7.42 -15.05 -17.03
N ILE A 102 -8.39 -15.21 -16.12
CA ILE A 102 -9.10 -16.47 -15.91
C ILE A 102 -10.26 -16.60 -16.90
N GLN A 103 -10.16 -17.61 -17.77
CA GLN A 103 -11.15 -17.94 -18.80
C GLN A 103 -12.23 -18.92 -18.32
N ASP A 104 -12.18 -19.34 -17.06
CA ASP A 104 -13.17 -20.26 -16.49
C ASP A 104 -14.55 -19.62 -16.49
N LYS A 105 -15.56 -20.40 -16.86
CA LYS A 105 -16.95 -19.93 -16.94
C LYS A 105 -17.61 -19.99 -15.58
N LEU A 106 -18.31 -18.92 -15.23
CA LEU A 106 -19.23 -18.86 -14.10
C LEU A 106 -20.54 -19.57 -14.45
N ASP A 107 -21.37 -19.83 -13.44
CA ASP A 107 -22.71 -20.42 -13.63
C ASP A 107 -23.63 -19.54 -14.50
N THR A 108 -23.31 -18.25 -14.64
CA THR A 108 -23.96 -17.29 -15.55
C THR A 108 -23.56 -17.47 -17.02
N GLY A 109 -22.54 -18.29 -17.31
CA GLY A 109 -22.04 -18.58 -18.67
C GLY A 109 -20.98 -17.62 -19.21
N GLU A 110 -20.69 -16.52 -18.49
CA GLU A 110 -19.59 -15.60 -18.79
C GLU A 110 -18.27 -16.07 -18.14
N THR A 111 -17.13 -15.64 -18.68
CA THR A 111 -15.82 -15.92 -18.08
C THR A 111 -15.53 -15.02 -16.89
N VAL A 112 -14.69 -15.45 -15.95
CA VAL A 112 -14.24 -14.62 -14.81
C VAL A 112 -13.61 -13.31 -15.30
N GLU A 113 -12.80 -13.35 -16.37
CA GLU A 113 -12.27 -12.14 -17.01
C GLU A 113 -13.38 -11.19 -17.45
N GLN A 114 -14.39 -11.70 -18.18
CA GLN A 114 -15.50 -10.89 -18.67
C GLN A 114 -16.29 -10.26 -17.53
N PHE A 115 -16.55 -11.01 -16.45
CA PHE A 115 -17.21 -10.50 -15.26
C PHE A 115 -16.41 -9.36 -14.62
N ILE A 116 -15.10 -9.54 -14.44
CA ILE A 116 -14.22 -8.51 -13.85
C ILE A 116 -14.16 -7.27 -14.74
N ARG A 117 -14.13 -7.47 -16.05
CA ARG A 117 -14.09 -6.36 -17.01
C ARG A 117 -15.41 -5.60 -17.09
N SER A 118 -16.55 -6.28 -17.00
CA SER A 118 -17.88 -5.67 -17.10
C SER A 118 -18.31 -5.03 -15.77
N TYR A 119 -18.09 -5.72 -14.65
CA TYR A 119 -18.53 -5.31 -13.32
C TYR A 119 -17.55 -4.35 -12.64
N LEU A 120 -16.24 -4.66 -12.68
CA LEU A 120 -15.19 -3.85 -12.02
C LEU A 120 -14.50 -2.89 -13.00
N GLY A 121 -14.54 -3.15 -14.31
CA GLY A 121 -13.84 -2.32 -15.30
C GLY A 121 -12.33 -2.57 -15.34
N PHE A 122 -11.86 -3.65 -14.70
CA PHE A 122 -10.43 -3.95 -14.61
C PHE A 122 -9.96 -4.72 -15.84
N LYS A 123 -8.77 -4.37 -16.33
CA LYS A 123 -8.13 -4.98 -17.49
C LYS A 123 -6.77 -5.51 -17.08
N HIS A 124 -6.49 -6.77 -17.42
CA HIS A 124 -5.22 -7.41 -17.11
C HIS A 124 -4.03 -6.66 -17.73
N ASP A 125 -4.17 -6.17 -18.98
CA ASP A 125 -3.13 -5.38 -19.67
C ASP A 125 -2.72 -4.11 -18.91
N PHE A 126 -3.58 -3.60 -18.03
CA PHE A 126 -3.32 -2.38 -17.29
C PHE A 126 -2.55 -2.60 -15.99
N VAL A 127 -2.38 -3.85 -15.55
CA VAL A 127 -1.68 -4.22 -14.29
C VAL A 127 -0.29 -3.60 -14.23
N GLY A 128 0.45 -3.62 -15.34
CA GLY A 128 1.79 -3.02 -15.42
C GLY A 128 1.79 -1.51 -15.20
N TYR A 129 0.84 -0.77 -15.76
CA TYR A 129 0.70 0.67 -15.54
C TYR A 129 0.37 0.99 -14.08
N VAL A 130 -0.55 0.23 -13.49
CA VAL A 130 -0.93 0.36 -12.08
C VAL A 130 0.26 0.10 -11.16
N ALA A 131 1.09 -0.88 -11.50
CA ALA A 131 2.31 -1.18 -10.75
C ALA A 131 3.30 0.00 -10.74
N VAL A 132 3.52 0.63 -11.90
CA VAL A 132 4.39 1.81 -12.02
C VAL A 132 3.82 2.99 -11.22
N ILE A 133 2.50 3.22 -11.26
CA ILE A 133 1.84 4.29 -10.50
C ILE A 133 2.06 4.08 -8.99
N ILE A 134 1.82 2.87 -8.48
CA ILE A 134 1.95 2.57 -7.04
C ILE A 134 3.42 2.66 -6.59
N ALA A 135 4.35 2.13 -7.37
CA ALA A 135 5.77 2.27 -7.09
C ALA A 135 6.21 3.75 -7.11
N GLY A 136 5.73 4.53 -8.08
CA GLY A 136 5.99 5.97 -8.18
C GLY A 136 5.48 6.73 -6.96
N ILE A 137 4.26 6.47 -6.51
CA ILE A 137 3.70 7.07 -5.29
C ILE A 137 4.56 6.71 -4.08
N ALA A 138 4.93 5.45 -3.90
CA ALA A 138 5.75 5.01 -2.77
C ALA A 138 7.14 5.68 -2.77
N VAL A 139 7.76 5.82 -3.95
CA VAL A 139 9.05 6.51 -4.10
C VAL A 139 8.92 8.00 -3.79
N ILE A 140 7.89 8.69 -4.30
CA ILE A 140 7.63 10.10 -4.01
C ILE A 140 7.43 10.31 -2.50
N PHE A 141 6.62 9.46 -1.86
CA PHE A 141 6.43 9.51 -0.40
C PHE A 141 7.73 9.23 0.35
N GLY A 142 8.55 8.28 -0.10
CA GLY A 142 9.87 8.02 0.45
C GLY A 142 10.80 9.23 0.36
N PHE A 143 10.79 9.95 -0.77
CA PHE A 143 11.55 11.19 -0.95
C PHE A 143 11.04 12.30 -0.04
N ILE A 144 9.74 12.58 -0.01
CA ILE A 144 9.14 13.60 0.87
C ILE A 144 9.50 13.31 2.33
N PHE A 145 9.37 12.05 2.76
CA PHE A 145 9.73 11.64 4.10
C PHE A 145 11.23 11.86 4.40
N ALA A 146 12.11 11.51 3.46
CA ALA A 146 13.55 11.72 3.60
C ALA A 146 13.91 13.21 3.73
N PHE A 147 13.26 14.09 2.97
CA PHE A 147 13.41 15.54 3.08
C PHE A 147 12.88 16.07 4.43
N SER A 148 11.68 15.67 4.85
CA SER A 148 11.09 16.10 6.13
C SER A 148 11.95 15.76 7.34
N ILE A 149 12.62 14.59 7.35
CA ILE A 149 13.55 14.22 8.43
C ILE A 149 14.82 15.09 8.43
N LYS A 150 15.27 15.56 7.26
CA LYS A 150 16.44 16.43 7.16
C LYS A 150 16.16 17.79 7.79
N ASP A 151 15.00 18.38 7.52
CA ASP A 151 14.63 19.68 8.06
C ASP A 151 14.29 19.62 9.57
N LEU A 152 13.63 18.56 10.04
CA LEU A 152 13.34 18.37 11.47
C LEU A 152 14.61 18.26 12.33
N LYS A 153 15.65 17.59 11.81
CA LYS A 153 16.94 17.48 12.50
C LYS A 153 17.69 18.81 12.60
N VAL A 154 17.55 19.68 11.60
CA VAL A 154 18.17 21.02 11.60
C VAL A 154 17.52 21.91 12.65
N VAL A 155 16.18 21.90 12.73
CA VAL A 155 15.43 22.68 13.74
C VAL A 155 15.72 22.17 15.17
N SER A 156 15.75 20.86 15.37
CA SER A 156 16.11 20.27 16.68
C SER A 156 17.56 20.59 17.10
N ALA A 157 18.51 20.65 16.17
CA ALA A 157 19.89 21.01 16.46
C ALA A 157 20.06 22.50 16.81
N LEU A 158 19.29 23.39 16.17
CA LEU A 158 19.27 24.82 16.49
C LEU A 158 18.70 25.09 17.89
N LEU A 159 17.59 24.44 18.26
CA LEU A 159 17.02 24.52 19.61
C LEU A 159 17.95 24.00 20.71
N TYR A 160 18.72 22.94 20.43
CA TYR A 160 19.72 22.41 21.37
C TYR A 160 20.93 23.35 21.55
N LEU A 161 21.36 24.03 20.49
CA LEU A 161 22.43 25.03 20.56
C LEU A 161 21.97 26.28 21.34
N GLU A 162 20.73 26.74 21.15
CA GLU A 162 20.17 27.86 21.93
C GLU A 162 20.02 27.52 23.42
N PHE A 163 19.68 26.26 23.77
CA PHE A 163 19.52 25.83 25.17
C PHE A 163 20.84 25.48 25.89
N THR A 164 21.92 25.17 25.18
CA THR A 164 23.25 24.91 25.78
C THR A 164 24.12 26.16 25.87
N SER A 165 23.69 27.27 25.26
CA SER A 165 24.29 28.60 25.43
C SER A 165 23.75 29.40 26.63
N PHE A 166 22.95 28.78 27.51
CA PHE A 166 22.47 29.34 28.78
C PHE A 166 22.98 28.56 29.98
#